data_AF-A0A936D8I3-F1
#
_entry.id   AF-A0A936D8I3-F1
#
_cell.length_a   1.000
_cell.length_b   1.000
_cell.length_c   1.000
_cell.angle_alpha   90.00
_cell.angle_beta   90.00
_cell.angle_gamma   90.00
#
_symmetry.space_group_name_H-M   'P 1'
#
loop_
_entity.id
_entity.type
_entity.pdbx_description
1 polymer ?
#
loop_
_entity_poly.entity_id
_entity_poly.type
_entity_poly.pdbx_seq_one_letter_code
_entity_poly.pdbx_strand_id
1 'polypeptide(L)'
;MMDVATQEKLSHIEAKLDVLTSHMAYLVERQKKTEELFAEATPILREVMNVATHKLDDLDKRGYFLFGSELLSVGERIVEGFTPDDVRQLGDAVVSILETVRAMTQPEVLQIAGEASAAFQSVDKVEPMGILGMVRATRDDEVQRGMAVMMDLMRHVGKAAEVMASKKKPSAAESKRQKLDAITGARKKKALGVERPAPRPQSPASAPRARAHTVAATPPPTTRLGGVEFTPDGHLADASAWTPELANDLAAALGVALGEEHLKVIAFARDDFEKTGVSPNIRRITLGLGVSTKDLYALFPKAPGRTIAKIAGIPKPAGCL
;
A
#
# COMPACT_ATOMS: atom_id res chain seq x y z
N MET A 1 -15.21 23.99 -87.79
CA MET A 1 -16.02 24.19 -86.56
C MET A 1 -15.53 23.18 -85.54
N MET A 2 -14.95 23.64 -84.43
CA MET A 2 -14.62 22.72 -83.33
C MET A 2 -15.92 22.20 -82.72
N ASP A 3 -15.96 20.91 -82.41
CA ASP A 3 -17.12 20.24 -81.84
C ASP A 3 -17.45 20.82 -80.46
N VAL A 4 -18.74 21.05 -80.18
CA VAL A 4 -19.22 21.72 -78.94
C VAL A 4 -18.76 20.94 -77.70
N ALA A 5 -18.68 19.61 -77.80
CA ALA A 5 -18.18 18.75 -76.73
C ALA A 5 -16.69 18.95 -76.42
N THR A 6 -15.88 19.37 -77.40
CA THR A 6 -14.47 19.74 -77.18
C THR A 6 -14.34 21.09 -76.47
N GLN A 7 -15.22 22.04 -76.75
CA GLN A 7 -15.19 23.37 -76.16
C GLN A 7 -15.64 23.37 -74.69
N GLU A 8 -16.65 22.55 -74.34
CA GLU A 8 -17.02 22.32 -72.94
C GLU A 8 -15.87 21.67 -72.14
N LYS A 9 -15.22 20.64 -72.69
CA LYS A 9 -14.08 19.99 -72.04
C LYS A 9 -12.91 20.96 -71.80
N LEU A 10 -12.63 21.85 -72.75
CA LEU A 10 -11.57 22.85 -72.61
C LEU A 10 -11.88 23.82 -71.46
N SER A 11 -13.10 24.35 -71.39
CA SER A 11 -13.52 25.26 -70.32
C SER A 11 -13.47 24.62 -68.94
N HIS A 12 -13.80 23.33 -68.84
CA HIS A 12 -13.73 22.58 -67.60
C HIS A 12 -12.28 22.33 -67.13
N ILE A 13 -11.35 22.18 -68.07
CA ILE A 13 -9.93 22.06 -67.78
C ILE A 13 -9.36 23.41 -67.33
N GLU A 14 -9.72 24.52 -67.98
CA GLU A 14 -9.32 25.86 -67.57
C GLU A 14 -9.81 26.21 -66.16
N ALA A 15 -11.07 25.92 -65.85
CA ALA A 15 -11.61 26.12 -64.50
C ALA A 15 -10.88 25.28 -63.44
N LYS A 16 -10.48 24.04 -63.77
CA LYS A 16 -9.67 23.21 -62.87
C LYS A 16 -8.26 23.75 -62.68
N LEU A 17 -7.64 24.28 -63.74
CA LEU A 17 -6.32 24.90 -63.68
C LEU A 17 -6.33 26.15 -62.80
N ASP A 18 -7.37 26.97 -62.87
CA ASP A 18 -7.52 28.16 -62.01
C ASP A 18 -7.68 27.81 -60.53
N VAL A 19 -8.47 26.78 -60.23
CA VAL A 19 -8.64 26.27 -58.85
C VAL A 19 -7.33 25.69 -58.31
N LEU A 20 -6.60 24.93 -59.12
CA LEU A 20 -5.28 24.39 -58.76
C LEU A 20 -4.25 25.50 -58.52
N THR A 21 -4.24 26.53 -59.36
CA THR A 21 -3.35 27.68 -59.22
C THR A 21 -3.65 28.46 -57.94
N SER A 22 -4.93 28.65 -57.63
CA SER A 22 -5.38 29.32 -56.40
C SER A 22 -5.00 28.53 -55.14
N HIS A 23 -5.12 27.19 -55.17
CA HIS A 23 -4.66 26.34 -54.06
C HIS A 23 -3.15 26.39 -53.88
N MET A 24 -2.38 26.37 -54.96
CA MET A 24 -0.92 26.51 -54.90
C MET A 24 -0.51 27.85 -54.31
N ALA A 25 -1.14 28.95 -54.74
CA ALA A 25 -0.90 30.28 -54.16
C ALA A 25 -1.20 30.31 -52.66
N TYR A 26 -2.30 29.70 -52.21
CA TYR A 26 -2.64 29.59 -50.80
C TYR A 26 -1.64 28.75 -50.00
N LEU A 27 -1.17 27.62 -50.54
CA LEU A 27 -0.18 26.77 -49.88
C LEU A 27 1.18 27.46 -49.75
N VAL A 28 1.60 28.19 -50.77
CA VAL A 28 2.84 28.98 -50.76
C VAL A 28 2.75 30.09 -49.71
N GLU A 29 1.64 30.82 -49.66
CA GLU A 29 1.41 31.87 -48.66
C GLU A 29 1.42 31.30 -47.23
N ARG A 30 0.86 30.10 -47.04
CA ARG A 30 0.90 29.39 -45.76
C ARG A 30 2.32 28.97 -45.38
N GLN A 31 3.11 28.47 -46.33
CA GLN A 31 4.51 28.09 -46.09
C GLN A 31 5.36 29.30 -45.68
N LYS A 32 5.17 30.43 -46.34
CA LYS A 32 5.87 31.68 -46.04
C LYS A 32 5.61 32.14 -44.60
N LYS A 33 4.36 32.06 -44.13
CA LYS A 33 4.01 32.37 -42.73
C LYS A 33 4.67 31.43 -41.71
N THR A 34 4.81 30.15 -42.03
CA THR A 34 5.58 29.23 -41.17
C THR A 34 7.08 29.56 -41.17
N GLU A 35 7.65 29.93 -42.31
CA GLU A 35 9.06 30.32 -42.40
C GLU A 35 9.33 31.61 -41.62
N GLU A 36 8.46 32.60 -41.72
CA GLU A 36 8.49 33.84 -40.91
C GLU A 36 8.44 33.53 -39.41
N LEU A 37 7.52 32.65 -38.97
CA LEU A 37 7.43 32.22 -37.58
C LEU A 37 8.70 31.49 -37.09
N PHE A 38 9.28 30.63 -37.93
CA PHE A 38 10.55 29.97 -37.60
C PHE A 38 11.71 30.96 -37.54
N ALA A 39 11.75 31.93 -38.45
CA ALA A 39 12.76 32.99 -38.46
C ALA A 39 12.69 33.84 -37.18
N GLU A 40 11.48 34.14 -36.71
CA GLU A 40 11.23 34.85 -35.44
C GLU A 40 11.53 34.01 -34.20
N ALA A 41 11.25 32.70 -34.24
CA ALA A 41 11.49 31.80 -33.12
C ALA A 41 12.98 31.44 -32.94
N THR A 42 13.75 31.41 -34.03
CA THR A 42 15.17 31.05 -34.03
C THR A 42 16.03 31.85 -33.03
N PRO A 43 15.98 33.20 -32.97
CA PRO A 43 16.77 33.96 -32.00
C PRO A 43 16.37 33.67 -30.55
N ILE A 44 15.07 33.52 -30.27
CA ILE A 44 14.56 33.18 -28.94
C ILE A 44 15.09 31.82 -28.52
N LEU A 45 15.01 30.83 -29.42
CA LEU A 45 15.49 29.48 -29.17
C LEU A 45 16.98 29.46 -28.89
N ARG A 46 17.80 30.21 -29.64
CA ARG A 46 19.24 30.32 -29.38
C ARG A 46 19.54 30.92 -28.01
N GLU A 47 18.83 31.96 -27.61
CA GLU A 47 19.04 32.60 -26.31
C GLU A 47 18.68 31.65 -25.16
N VAL A 48 17.54 30.96 -25.26
CA VAL A 48 17.12 29.95 -24.29
C VAL A 48 18.14 28.81 -24.22
N MET A 49 18.62 28.33 -25.36
CA MET A 49 19.62 27.27 -25.43
C MET A 49 20.96 27.70 -24.84
N ASN A 50 21.39 28.94 -25.06
CA ASN A 50 22.61 29.48 -24.45
C ASN A 50 22.50 29.51 -22.92
N VAL A 51 21.38 30.01 -22.38
CA VAL A 51 21.15 30.04 -20.93
C VAL A 51 21.05 28.62 -20.35
N ALA A 52 20.36 27.71 -21.04
CA ALA A 52 20.26 26.32 -20.63
C ALA A 52 21.63 25.64 -20.63
N THR A 53 22.44 25.86 -21.66
CA THR A 53 23.80 25.30 -21.79
C THR A 53 24.69 25.81 -20.67
N HIS A 54 24.68 27.12 -20.38
CA HIS A 54 25.44 27.67 -19.27
C HIS A 54 25.02 27.10 -17.91
N LYS A 55 23.72 26.94 -17.67
CA LYS A 55 23.24 26.30 -16.43
C LYS A 55 23.62 24.81 -16.34
N LEU A 56 23.55 24.09 -17.46
CA LEU A 56 23.99 22.69 -17.50
C LEU A 56 25.50 22.57 -17.23
N ASP A 57 26.31 23.43 -17.85
CA ASP A 57 27.76 23.47 -17.64
C ASP A 57 28.12 23.80 -16.18
N ASP A 58 27.36 24.70 -15.54
CA ASP A 58 27.50 25.00 -14.10
C ASP A 58 27.13 23.80 -13.21
N LEU A 59 26.11 23.04 -13.57
CA LEU A 59 25.72 21.81 -12.86
C LEU A 59 26.76 20.70 -13.04
N ASP A 60 27.34 20.58 -14.24
CA ASP A 60 28.37 19.60 -14.55
C ASP A 60 29.67 19.89 -13.79
N LYS A 61 30.13 21.16 -13.77
CA LYS A 61 31.28 21.60 -12.97
C LYS A 61 31.13 21.35 -11.48
N ARG A 62 29.90 21.42 -10.97
CA ARG A 62 29.57 21.12 -9.56
C ARG A 62 29.43 19.62 -9.30
N GLY A 63 29.60 18.77 -10.32
CA GLY A 63 29.58 17.31 -10.21
C GLY A 63 28.19 16.69 -10.12
N TYR A 64 27.12 17.45 -10.38
CA TYR A 64 25.75 16.93 -10.29
C TYR A 64 25.46 15.84 -11.32
N PHE A 65 26.04 15.93 -12.53
CA PHE A 65 25.87 14.91 -13.56
C PHE A 65 26.53 13.59 -13.16
N LEU A 66 27.78 13.63 -12.68
CA LEU A 66 28.50 12.46 -12.18
C LEU A 66 27.81 11.82 -10.97
N PHE A 67 27.39 12.63 -10.01
CA PHE A 67 26.64 12.15 -8.85
C PHE A 67 25.30 11.52 -9.27
N GLY A 68 24.57 12.17 -10.19
CA GLY A 68 23.31 11.67 -10.71
C GLY A 68 23.48 10.35 -11.47
N SER A 69 24.51 10.21 -12.31
CA SER A 69 24.79 8.97 -13.03
C SER A 69 25.19 7.82 -12.09
N GLU A 70 25.93 8.11 -11.02
CA GLU A 70 26.23 7.09 -9.99
C GLU A 70 24.98 6.69 -9.21
N LEU A 71 24.11 7.64 -8.88
CA LEU A 71 22.86 7.37 -8.19
C LEU A 71 21.91 6.52 -9.05
N LEU A 72 21.89 6.76 -10.36
CA LEU A 72 21.22 5.89 -11.34
C LEU A 72 21.86 4.51 -11.43
N SER A 73 23.20 4.43 -11.42
CA SER A 73 23.93 3.14 -11.43
C SER A 73 23.66 2.32 -10.17
N VAL A 74 23.55 2.96 -9.02
CA VAL A 74 23.09 2.33 -7.78
C VAL A 74 21.65 1.87 -7.91
N GLY A 75 20.78 2.69 -8.49
CA GLY A 75 19.39 2.33 -8.80
C GLY A 75 19.28 1.11 -9.72
N GLU A 76 20.08 1.03 -10.78
CA GLU A 76 20.15 -0.12 -11.69
C GLU A 76 20.61 -1.37 -10.96
N ARG A 77 21.69 -1.32 -10.17
CA ARG A 77 22.14 -2.46 -9.36
C ARG A 77 21.09 -2.93 -8.36
N ILE A 78 20.31 -2.00 -7.79
CA ILE A 78 19.19 -2.32 -6.90
C ILE A 78 18.08 -3.01 -7.69
N VAL A 79 17.71 -2.51 -8.87
CA VAL A 79 16.65 -3.09 -9.69
C VAL A 79 17.05 -4.44 -10.28
N GLU A 80 18.34 -4.65 -10.59
CA GLU A 80 18.88 -5.93 -11.05
C GLU A 80 18.98 -6.96 -9.91
N GLY A 81 19.30 -6.51 -8.70
CA GLY A 81 19.51 -7.39 -7.54
C GLY A 81 18.27 -7.66 -6.69
N PHE A 82 17.27 -6.78 -6.74
CA PHE A 82 16.09 -6.83 -5.87
C PHE A 82 14.81 -6.86 -6.69
N THR A 83 13.95 -7.84 -6.39
CA THR A 83 12.62 -7.90 -6.97
C THR A 83 11.73 -6.78 -6.41
N PRO A 84 10.62 -6.43 -7.07
CA PRO A 84 9.65 -5.46 -6.52
C PRO A 84 9.11 -5.83 -5.13
N ASP A 85 9.18 -7.10 -4.74
CA ASP A 85 8.76 -7.57 -3.41
C ASP A 85 9.89 -7.43 -2.37
N ASP A 86 11.16 -7.52 -2.77
CA ASP A 86 12.30 -7.27 -1.88
C ASP A 86 12.43 -5.78 -1.54
N VAL A 87 12.19 -4.89 -2.51
CA VAL A 87 12.17 -3.44 -2.27
C VAL A 87 11.06 -3.05 -1.30
N ARG A 88 9.91 -3.76 -1.33
CA ARG A 88 8.82 -3.55 -0.37
C ARG A 88 9.20 -3.99 1.04
N GLN A 89 9.83 -5.16 1.19
CA GLN A 89 10.34 -5.61 2.48
C GLN A 89 11.46 -4.70 3.01
N LEU A 90 12.30 -4.17 2.13
CA LEU A 90 13.32 -3.18 2.50
C LEU A 90 12.70 -1.91 3.05
N GLY A 91 11.57 -1.45 2.49
CA GLY A 91 10.81 -0.33 3.03
C GLY A 91 10.44 -0.52 4.51
N ASP A 92 9.87 -1.69 4.85
CA ASP A 92 9.51 -2.02 6.24
C ASP A 92 10.76 -2.13 7.15
N ALA A 93 11.85 -2.71 6.65
CA ALA A 93 13.11 -2.82 7.38
C ALA A 93 13.76 -1.45 7.62
N VAL A 94 13.73 -0.55 6.63
CA VAL A 94 14.28 0.81 6.73
C VAL A 94 13.49 1.63 7.75
N VAL A 95 12.16 1.52 7.77
CA VAL A 95 11.35 2.18 8.82
C VAL A 95 11.74 1.67 10.21
N SER A 96 11.89 0.35 10.39
CA SER A 96 12.33 -0.21 11.66
C SER A 96 13.73 0.26 12.08
N ILE A 97 14.66 0.39 11.12
CA ILE A 97 16.00 0.93 11.36
C ILE A 97 15.91 2.40 11.79
N LEU A 98 15.14 3.21 11.08
CA LEU A 98 14.95 4.63 11.40
C LEU A 98 14.27 4.84 12.75
N GLU A 99 13.29 4.01 13.10
CA GLU A 99 12.65 4.00 14.42
C GLU A 99 13.64 3.61 15.52
N THR A 100 14.53 2.66 15.25
CA THR A 100 15.59 2.26 16.19
C THR A 100 16.59 3.40 16.40
N VAL A 101 17.03 4.05 15.32
CA VAL A 101 17.92 5.21 15.40
C VAL A 101 17.24 6.35 16.18
N ARG A 102 15.94 6.57 15.94
CA ARG A 102 15.15 7.54 16.69
C ARG A 102 15.01 7.16 18.16
N ALA A 103 14.85 5.88 18.48
CA ALA A 103 14.77 5.38 19.85
C ALA A 103 16.11 5.53 20.59
N MET A 104 17.23 5.24 19.94
CA MET A 104 18.57 5.40 20.51
C MET A 104 18.98 6.87 20.71
N THR A 105 18.38 7.78 19.96
CA THR A 105 18.60 9.23 20.08
C THR A 105 17.63 9.91 21.05
N GLN A 106 16.76 9.16 21.73
CA GLN A 106 15.94 9.70 22.81
C GLN A 106 16.83 10.11 24.00
N PRO A 107 16.57 11.28 24.62
CA PRO A 107 17.42 11.82 25.68
C PRO A 107 17.54 10.87 26.89
N GLU A 108 16.47 10.14 27.22
CA GLU A 108 16.45 9.16 28.31
C GLU A 108 17.41 7.99 28.05
N VAL A 109 17.44 7.48 26.81
CA VAL A 109 18.33 6.38 26.41
C VAL A 109 19.79 6.84 26.39
N LEU A 110 20.03 8.05 25.88
CA LEU A 110 21.36 8.66 25.89
C LEU A 110 21.88 8.90 27.32
N GLN A 111 21.01 9.29 28.25
CA GLN A 111 21.38 9.47 29.65
C GLN A 111 21.76 8.14 30.31
N ILE A 112 20.93 7.10 30.16
CA ILE A 112 21.23 5.76 30.69
C ILE A 112 22.52 5.21 30.09
N ALA A 113 22.73 5.39 28.77
CA ALA A 113 23.95 4.99 28.10
C ALA A 113 25.18 5.76 28.62
N GLY A 114 25.05 7.05 28.90
CA GLY A 114 26.10 7.88 29.49
C GLY A 114 26.45 7.45 30.91
N GLU A 115 25.45 7.23 31.77
CA GLU A 115 25.62 6.76 33.15
C GLU A 115 26.23 5.35 33.19
N ALA A 116 25.74 4.44 32.35
CA ALA A 116 26.31 3.11 32.21
C ALA A 116 27.75 3.16 31.68
N SER A 117 28.04 4.02 30.70
CA SER A 117 29.41 4.20 30.18
C SER A 117 30.37 4.72 31.25
N ALA A 118 29.93 5.69 32.07
CA ALA A 118 30.69 6.17 33.21
C ALA A 118 30.91 5.07 34.26
N ALA A 119 29.90 4.23 34.52
CA ALA A 119 30.04 3.07 35.39
C ALA A 119 31.05 2.06 34.84
N PHE A 120 31.02 1.74 33.54
CA PHE A 120 32.00 0.84 32.90
C PHE A 120 33.44 1.38 32.96
N GLN A 121 33.64 2.69 32.83
CA GLN A 121 34.97 3.30 33.02
C GLN A 121 35.48 3.20 34.47
N SER A 122 34.58 2.96 35.43
CA SER A 122 34.93 2.73 36.84
C SER A 122 35.08 1.25 37.21
N VAL A 123 34.72 0.31 36.31
CA VAL A 123 34.78 -1.15 36.56
C VAL A 123 36.21 -1.65 36.74
N ASP A 124 37.21 -1.02 36.13
CA ASP A 124 38.62 -1.38 36.33
C ASP A 124 39.12 -1.20 37.78
N LYS A 125 38.32 -0.60 38.67
CA LYS A 125 38.62 -0.42 40.10
C LYS A 125 37.71 -1.23 41.04
N VAL A 126 36.80 -2.05 40.52
CA VAL A 126 35.83 -2.78 41.35
C VAL A 126 36.42 -4.13 41.75
N GLU A 127 36.74 -4.30 43.04
CA GLU A 127 37.19 -5.59 43.55
C GLU A 127 36.08 -6.65 43.43
N PRO A 128 36.41 -7.89 43.02
CA PRO A 128 35.43 -8.95 42.88
C PRO A 128 34.79 -9.25 44.23
N MET A 129 33.47 -9.10 44.28
CA MET A 129 32.69 -9.28 45.49
C MET A 129 32.60 -10.77 45.85
N GLY A 130 33.04 -11.15 47.06
CA GLY A 130 32.91 -12.53 47.54
C GLY A 130 31.45 -12.97 47.74
N ILE A 131 31.21 -14.28 47.85
CA ILE A 131 29.86 -14.89 47.96
C ILE A 131 29.02 -14.23 49.08
N LEU A 132 29.62 -13.94 50.24
CA LEU A 132 28.93 -13.27 51.35
C LEU A 132 28.66 -11.79 51.07
N GLY A 133 29.55 -11.13 50.32
CA GLY A 133 29.38 -9.75 49.86
C GLY A 133 28.20 -9.62 48.91
N MET A 134 28.02 -10.57 47.98
CA MET A 134 26.87 -10.59 47.07
C MET A 134 25.52 -10.74 47.80
N VAL A 135 25.46 -11.55 48.85
CA VAL A 135 24.27 -11.72 49.71
C VAL A 135 23.96 -10.45 50.50
N ARG A 136 24.99 -9.67 50.87
CA ARG A 136 24.81 -8.39 51.54
C ARG A 136 24.42 -7.27 50.56
N ALA A 137 24.98 -7.27 49.36
CA ALA A 137 24.65 -6.31 48.30
C ALA A 137 23.20 -6.45 47.82
N THR A 138 22.65 -7.66 47.81
CA THR A 138 21.22 -7.88 47.49
C THR A 138 20.26 -7.31 48.53
N ARG A 139 20.74 -6.86 49.69
CA ARG A 139 19.96 -6.12 50.70
C ARG A 139 20.06 -4.61 50.55
N ASP A 140 20.88 -4.11 49.64
CA ASP A 140 20.99 -2.69 49.34
C ASP A 140 19.80 -2.22 48.49
N ASP A 141 19.20 -1.09 48.85
CA ASP A 141 17.97 -0.58 48.23
C ASP A 141 18.19 -0.15 46.76
N GLU A 142 19.38 0.33 46.39
CA GLU A 142 19.70 0.67 44.99
C GLU A 142 19.88 -0.59 44.16
N VAL A 143 20.57 -1.60 44.70
CA VAL A 143 20.75 -2.91 44.03
C VAL A 143 19.42 -3.62 43.81
N GLN A 144 18.52 -3.60 44.79
CA GLN A 144 17.19 -4.18 44.65
C GLN A 144 16.35 -3.48 43.58
N ARG A 145 16.41 -2.14 43.52
CA ARG A 145 15.73 -1.36 42.49
C ARG A 145 16.27 -1.68 41.10
N GLY A 146 17.60 -1.74 40.93
CA GLY A 146 18.22 -2.12 39.66
C GLY A 146 17.84 -3.54 39.22
N MET A 147 17.84 -4.50 40.15
CA MET A 147 17.45 -5.88 39.87
C MET A 147 15.96 -6.00 39.49
N ALA A 148 15.08 -5.21 40.11
CA ALA A 148 13.66 -5.17 39.76
C ALA A 148 13.42 -4.67 38.33
N VAL A 149 14.13 -3.60 37.92
CA VAL A 149 14.06 -3.08 36.54
C VAL A 149 14.58 -4.11 35.55
N MET A 150 15.71 -4.76 35.85
CA MET A 150 16.27 -5.83 35.01
C MET A 150 15.31 -7.01 34.86
N MET A 151 14.66 -7.43 35.95
CA MET A 151 13.65 -8.49 35.94
C MET A 151 12.43 -8.12 35.11
N ASP A 152 11.98 -6.86 35.18
CA ASP A 152 10.85 -6.39 34.38
C ASP A 152 11.21 -6.29 32.90
N LEU A 153 12.42 -5.84 32.55
CA LEU A 153 12.92 -5.87 31.17
C LEU A 153 12.96 -7.30 30.63
N MET A 154 13.51 -8.25 31.40
CA MET A 154 13.53 -9.67 31.02
C MET A 154 12.10 -10.23 30.82
N ARG A 155 11.13 -9.82 31.63
CA ARG A 155 9.72 -10.22 31.48
C ARG A 155 9.12 -9.68 30.18
N HIS A 156 9.43 -8.44 29.80
CA HIS A 156 8.97 -7.84 28.55
C HIS A 156 9.61 -8.52 27.33
N VAL A 157 10.91 -8.81 27.38
CA VAL A 157 11.61 -9.57 26.34
C VAL A 157 11.01 -10.97 26.19
N GLY A 158 10.74 -11.66 27.30
CA GLY A 158 10.10 -12.99 27.29
C GLY A 158 8.71 -12.99 26.64
N LYS A 159 7.86 -12.00 26.97
CA LYS A 159 6.54 -11.83 26.34
C LYS A 159 6.64 -11.55 24.83
N ALA A 160 7.59 -10.70 24.41
CA ALA A 160 7.81 -10.41 22.99
C ALA A 160 8.27 -11.66 22.22
N ALA A 161 9.17 -12.45 22.81
CA ALA A 161 9.61 -13.73 22.25
C ALA A 161 8.45 -14.75 22.14
N GLU A 162 7.55 -14.79 23.13
CA GLU A 162 6.37 -15.65 23.11
C GLU A 162 5.37 -15.29 22.00
N VAL A 163 5.12 -14.00 21.78
CA VAL A 163 4.26 -13.51 20.69
C VAL A 163 4.81 -13.89 19.32
N MET A 164 6.13 -13.76 19.15
CA MET A 164 6.85 -14.17 17.93
C MET A 164 6.78 -15.69 17.72
N ALA A 165 6.89 -16.48 18.79
CA ALA A 165 6.77 -17.94 18.74
C ALA A 165 5.33 -18.42 18.46
N SER A 166 4.33 -17.71 18.99
CA SER A 166 2.90 -18.03 18.82
C SER A 166 2.42 -17.81 17.38
N LYS A 167 2.91 -16.76 16.69
CA LYS A 167 2.66 -16.53 15.26
C LYS A 167 3.17 -17.66 14.35
N LYS A 168 4.13 -18.47 14.80
CA LYS A 168 4.78 -19.52 14.00
C LYS A 168 4.19 -20.92 14.23
N LYS A 169 3.29 -21.12 15.20
CA LYS A 169 2.69 -22.44 15.44
C LYS A 169 1.58 -22.70 14.41
N PRO A 170 1.67 -23.78 13.60
CA PRO A 170 0.58 -24.18 12.72
C PRO A 170 -0.62 -24.60 13.57
N SER A 171 -1.82 -24.34 13.05
CA SER A 171 -3.08 -24.68 13.72
C SER A 171 -3.08 -26.16 14.13
N ALA A 172 -3.71 -26.51 15.26
CA ALA A 172 -3.81 -27.90 15.72
C ALA A 172 -4.36 -28.86 14.65
N ALA A 173 -5.12 -28.35 13.67
CA ALA A 173 -5.58 -29.08 12.50
C ALA A 173 -4.47 -29.41 11.49
N GLU A 174 -3.50 -28.52 11.30
CA GLU A 174 -2.34 -28.69 10.40
C GLU A 174 -1.30 -29.63 11.02
N SER A 175 -1.07 -29.52 12.33
CA SER A 175 -0.24 -30.48 13.08
C SER A 175 -0.76 -31.91 12.96
N LYS A 176 -2.09 -32.08 12.99
CA LYS A 176 -2.74 -33.39 12.84
C LYS A 176 -2.64 -33.91 11.41
N ARG A 177 -2.75 -33.03 10.39
CA ARG A 177 -2.53 -33.36 8.97
C ARG A 177 -1.07 -33.73 8.68
N GLN A 178 -0.10 -32.96 9.16
CA GLN A 178 1.33 -33.30 9.01
C GLN A 178 1.69 -34.62 9.68
N LYS A 179 1.12 -34.91 10.86
CA LYS A 179 1.30 -36.22 11.51
C LYS A 179 0.62 -37.35 10.75
N LEU A 180 -0.53 -37.11 10.12
CA LEU A 180 -1.20 -38.08 9.25
C LEU A 180 -0.40 -38.32 7.97
N ASP A 181 0.08 -37.27 7.30
CA ASP A 181 0.87 -37.35 6.06
C ASP A 181 2.24 -38.01 6.29
N ALA A 182 2.84 -37.84 7.47
CA ALA A 182 4.07 -38.55 7.87
C ALA A 182 3.86 -40.05 8.12
N ILE A 183 2.65 -40.47 8.50
CA ILE A 183 2.31 -41.89 8.74
C ILE A 183 1.81 -42.55 7.45
N THR A 184 1.03 -41.83 6.63
CA THR A 184 0.57 -42.29 5.33
C THR A 184 1.57 -41.90 4.26
N GLY A 185 2.68 -42.64 4.19
CA GLY A 185 3.69 -42.49 3.14
C GLY A 185 3.07 -42.33 1.75
N ALA A 186 3.56 -41.34 1.02
CA ALA A 186 3.15 -40.92 -0.31
C ALA A 186 2.73 -42.08 -1.24
N ARG A 187 1.42 -42.36 -1.36
CA ARG A 187 0.90 -43.16 -2.46
C ARG A 187 0.81 -42.31 -3.71
N LYS A 188 1.90 -42.32 -4.47
CA LYS A 188 2.02 -41.94 -5.87
C LYS A 188 0.89 -42.62 -6.68
N LYS A 189 -0.16 -41.89 -7.06
CA LYS A 189 -1.17 -42.40 -8.00
C LYS A 189 -0.65 -42.23 -9.43
N LYS A 190 -0.11 -43.33 -9.97
CA LYS A 190 0.21 -43.50 -11.39
C LYS A 190 -1.10 -43.83 -12.14
N ALA A 191 -1.24 -43.22 -13.31
CA ALA A 191 -2.41 -43.26 -14.18
C ALA A 191 -2.89 -44.67 -14.54
N LEU A 192 -4.22 -44.85 -14.60
CA LEU A 192 -4.87 -45.76 -15.55
C LEU A 192 -6.00 -45.01 -16.23
N GLY A 193 -5.90 -44.93 -17.56
CA GLY A 193 -6.83 -44.24 -18.43
C GLY A 193 -8.17 -44.96 -18.52
N VAL A 194 -9.23 -44.16 -18.46
CA VAL A 194 -10.56 -44.46 -18.99
C VAL A 194 -11.01 -43.19 -19.68
N GLU A 195 -11.26 -43.27 -20.99
CA GLU A 195 -11.75 -42.16 -21.82
C GLU A 195 -13.06 -41.58 -21.29
N ARG A 196 -13.18 -40.25 -21.36
CA ARG A 196 -14.38 -39.48 -21.00
C ARG A 196 -15.28 -39.37 -22.25
N PRO A 197 -16.55 -39.80 -22.21
CA PRO A 197 -17.52 -39.39 -23.23
C PRO A 197 -17.97 -37.94 -22.97
N ALA A 198 -18.28 -37.23 -24.07
CA ALA A 198 -18.66 -35.82 -24.15
C ALA A 198 -19.86 -35.42 -23.25
N PRO A 199 -19.97 -34.14 -22.84
CA PRO A 199 -21.00 -33.68 -21.91
C PRO A 199 -22.38 -33.62 -22.57
N ARG A 200 -23.39 -34.19 -21.91
CA ARG A 200 -24.80 -34.01 -22.29
C ARG A 200 -25.38 -32.71 -21.69
N PRO A 201 -26.38 -32.11 -22.34
CA PRO A 201 -26.87 -30.77 -22.06
C PRO A 201 -27.56 -30.67 -20.69
N GLN A 202 -27.31 -29.57 -19.98
CA GLN A 202 -27.95 -29.25 -18.69
C GLN A 202 -29.27 -28.51 -18.89
N SER A 203 -30.34 -29.01 -18.27
CA SER A 203 -31.50 -28.24 -17.78
C SER A 203 -32.50 -29.13 -17.04
N PRO A 204 -33.38 -28.60 -16.15
CA PRO A 204 -33.29 -27.34 -15.39
C PRO A 204 -33.59 -27.51 -13.87
N ALA A 205 -33.24 -26.46 -13.11
CA ALA A 205 -33.82 -26.01 -11.83
C ALA A 205 -33.94 -26.96 -10.62
N SER A 206 -33.22 -26.66 -9.54
CA SER A 206 -33.82 -26.60 -8.19
C SER A 206 -33.08 -25.59 -7.30
N ALA A 207 -33.85 -24.78 -6.58
CA ALA A 207 -33.49 -23.66 -5.71
C ALA A 207 -32.40 -23.95 -4.64
N PRO A 208 -31.73 -22.90 -4.09
CA PRO A 208 -30.59 -23.08 -3.20
C PRO A 208 -31.04 -23.47 -1.80
N ARG A 209 -30.56 -24.63 -1.32
CA ARG A 209 -30.68 -25.04 0.07
C ARG A 209 -29.47 -24.51 0.85
N ALA A 210 -29.73 -23.57 1.74
CA ALA A 210 -28.80 -23.06 2.73
C ALA A 210 -28.09 -24.18 3.49
N ARG A 211 -26.77 -24.08 3.66
CA ARG A 211 -26.03 -24.79 4.70
C ARG A 211 -25.41 -23.77 5.64
N ALA A 212 -26.04 -23.65 6.80
CA ALA A 212 -25.48 -22.99 7.96
C ALA A 212 -24.22 -23.74 8.43
N HIS A 213 -23.12 -23.00 8.59
CA HIS A 213 -22.08 -23.34 9.55
C HIS A 213 -21.91 -22.17 10.52
N THR A 214 -22.74 -22.21 11.55
CA THR A 214 -22.45 -21.64 12.87
C THR A 214 -21.19 -22.30 13.43
N VAL A 215 -20.09 -21.56 13.49
CA VAL A 215 -19.09 -21.76 14.53
C VAL A 215 -19.45 -20.77 15.62
N ALA A 216 -19.99 -21.29 16.72
CA ALA A 216 -20.21 -20.53 17.94
C ALA A 216 -18.85 -20.14 18.53
N ALA A 217 -18.31 -19.01 18.08
CA ALA A 217 -17.34 -18.26 18.84
C ALA A 217 -18.12 -17.47 19.90
N THR A 218 -17.75 -17.65 21.16
CA THR A 218 -18.30 -16.90 22.29
C THR A 218 -18.39 -15.41 21.92
N PRO A 219 -19.56 -14.75 22.03
CA PRO A 219 -19.69 -13.38 21.57
C PRO A 219 -18.80 -12.47 22.45
N PRO A 220 -17.94 -11.63 21.84
CA PRO A 220 -17.21 -10.61 22.58
C PRO A 220 -18.21 -9.60 23.17
N PRO A 221 -17.85 -8.85 24.23
CA PRO A 221 -18.78 -7.94 24.91
C PRO A 221 -19.39 -6.97 23.90
N THR A 222 -20.70 -7.11 23.68
CA THR A 222 -21.43 -6.40 22.64
C THR A 222 -22.12 -5.21 23.27
N THR A 223 -21.81 -4.00 22.79
CA THR A 223 -22.48 -2.79 23.30
C THR A 223 -23.74 -2.57 22.47
N ARG A 224 -24.91 -2.50 23.11
CA ARG A 224 -26.19 -2.28 22.45
C ARG A 224 -26.54 -0.79 22.51
N LEU A 225 -26.65 -0.15 21.35
CA LEU A 225 -27.07 1.26 21.23
C LEU A 225 -28.21 1.33 20.21
N GLY A 226 -29.36 1.90 20.57
CA GLY A 226 -30.48 2.11 19.64
C GLY A 226 -31.08 0.83 19.02
N GLY A 227 -30.92 -0.34 19.65
CA GLY A 227 -31.41 -1.62 19.11
C GLY A 227 -30.44 -2.33 18.18
N VAL A 228 -29.25 -1.77 17.94
CA VAL A 228 -28.21 -2.38 17.10
C VAL A 228 -27.00 -2.79 17.96
N GLU A 229 -26.38 -3.91 17.59
CA GLU A 229 -25.29 -4.52 18.33
C GLU A 229 -23.93 -4.17 17.70
N PHE A 230 -22.99 -3.74 18.55
CA PHE A 230 -21.64 -3.37 18.15
C PHE A 230 -20.60 -4.26 18.83
N THR A 231 -19.58 -4.64 18.05
CA THR A 231 -18.38 -5.32 18.56
C THR A 231 -17.56 -4.39 19.47
N PRO A 232 -16.67 -4.90 20.33
CA PRO A 232 -15.81 -4.07 21.19
C PRO A 232 -14.95 -3.06 20.43
N ASP A 233 -14.63 -3.39 19.16
CA ASP A 233 -13.88 -2.51 18.27
C ASP A 233 -14.74 -1.40 17.65
N GLY A 234 -16.04 -1.36 17.94
CA GLY A 234 -17.01 -0.39 17.42
C GLY A 234 -17.42 -0.64 15.97
N HIS A 235 -17.45 -1.89 15.52
CA HIS A 235 -18.03 -2.29 14.22
C HIS A 235 -19.41 -2.92 14.44
N LEU A 236 -20.26 -2.87 13.42
CA LEU A 236 -21.58 -3.50 13.46
C LEU A 236 -21.42 -5.02 13.59
N ALA A 237 -22.15 -5.63 14.53
CA ALA A 237 -22.15 -7.09 14.72
C ALA A 237 -22.91 -7.78 13.58
N ASP A 238 -23.95 -7.12 13.04
CA ASP A 238 -24.74 -7.57 11.91
C ASP A 238 -24.74 -6.52 10.80
N ALA A 239 -24.13 -6.84 9.66
CA ALA A 239 -24.03 -5.94 8.50
C ALA A 239 -25.39 -5.65 7.84
N SER A 240 -26.40 -6.48 8.09
CA SER A 240 -27.76 -6.29 7.56
C SER A 240 -28.55 -5.23 8.33
N ALA A 241 -28.14 -4.90 9.56
CA ALA A 241 -28.73 -3.84 10.37
C ALA A 241 -28.25 -2.43 9.96
N TRP A 242 -27.44 -2.33 8.91
CA TRP A 242 -26.92 -1.05 8.43
C TRP A 242 -27.99 -0.23 7.72
N THR A 243 -28.09 1.05 8.07
CA THR A 243 -28.93 2.02 7.39
C THR A 243 -28.11 3.27 7.02
N PRO A 244 -28.53 4.05 6.01
CA PRO A 244 -27.88 5.31 5.68
C PRO A 244 -27.86 6.31 6.85
N GLU A 245 -28.91 6.31 7.67
CA GLU A 245 -29.00 7.15 8.88
C GLU A 245 -27.93 6.74 9.90
N LEU A 246 -27.77 5.44 10.14
CA LEU A 246 -26.73 4.92 11.02
C LEU A 246 -25.32 5.25 10.50
N ALA A 247 -25.11 5.21 9.19
CA ALA A 247 -23.83 5.59 8.59
C ALA A 247 -23.49 7.07 8.87
N ASN A 248 -24.49 7.96 8.80
CA ASN A 248 -24.31 9.38 9.14
C ASN A 248 -23.97 9.55 10.62
N ASP A 249 -24.67 8.87 11.52
CA ASP A 249 -24.40 8.93 12.96
C ASP A 249 -22.99 8.42 13.31
N LEU A 250 -22.57 7.31 12.70
CA LEU A 250 -21.23 6.75 12.88
C LEU A 250 -20.15 7.66 12.31
N ALA A 251 -20.38 8.28 11.16
CA ALA A 251 -19.45 9.22 10.55
C ALA A 251 -19.31 10.49 11.41
N ALA A 252 -20.43 11.03 11.91
CA ALA A 252 -20.44 12.18 12.82
C ALA A 252 -19.67 11.89 14.11
N ALA A 253 -19.87 10.71 14.71
CA ALA A 253 -19.12 10.28 15.90
C ALA A 253 -17.61 10.14 15.65
N LEU A 254 -17.20 9.85 14.40
CA LEU A 254 -15.80 9.77 13.98
C LEU A 254 -15.23 11.12 13.51
N GLY A 255 -16.04 12.18 13.51
CA GLY A 255 -15.66 13.52 13.06
C GLY A 255 -15.52 13.64 11.54
N VAL A 256 -16.25 12.82 10.78
CA VAL A 256 -16.27 12.82 9.31
C VAL A 256 -17.64 13.30 8.84
N ALA A 257 -17.68 14.39 8.08
CA ALA A 257 -18.88 14.81 7.36
C ALA A 257 -18.98 14.03 6.05
N LEU A 258 -20.06 13.27 5.84
CA LEU A 258 -20.24 12.48 4.62
C LEU A 258 -20.64 13.38 3.44
N GLY A 259 -19.70 13.63 2.54
CA GLY A 259 -19.97 14.20 1.22
C GLY A 259 -20.25 13.11 0.17
N GLU A 260 -20.52 13.53 -1.06
CA GLU A 260 -20.78 12.60 -2.18
C GLU A 260 -19.63 11.62 -2.42
N GLU A 261 -18.39 12.10 -2.34
CA GLU A 261 -17.19 11.27 -2.53
C GLU A 261 -17.03 10.24 -1.40
N HIS A 262 -17.37 10.59 -0.16
CA HIS A 262 -17.38 9.63 0.96
C HIS A 262 -18.42 8.54 0.76
N LEU A 263 -19.62 8.91 0.30
CA LEU A 263 -20.71 7.97 0.04
C LEU A 263 -20.37 6.98 -1.07
N LYS A 264 -19.69 7.43 -2.15
CA LYS A 264 -19.19 6.53 -3.21
C LYS A 264 -18.25 5.46 -2.66
N VAL A 265 -17.32 5.87 -1.79
CA VAL A 265 -16.36 4.95 -1.14
C VAL A 265 -17.08 3.94 -0.23
N ILE A 266 -18.04 4.41 0.57
CA ILE A 266 -18.83 3.57 1.47
C ILE A 266 -19.70 2.57 0.69
N ALA A 267 -20.37 3.02 -0.37
CA ALA A 267 -21.20 2.18 -1.22
C ALA A 267 -20.38 1.08 -1.90
N PHE A 268 -19.21 1.43 -2.45
CA PHE A 268 -18.29 0.45 -3.01
C PHE A 268 -17.83 -0.56 -1.96
N ALA A 269 -17.48 -0.11 -0.75
CA ALA A 269 -17.01 -1.00 0.30
C ALA A 269 -18.08 -2.03 0.72
N ARG A 270 -19.36 -1.65 0.68
CA ARG A 270 -20.49 -2.55 0.92
C ARG A 270 -20.70 -3.54 -0.23
N ASP A 271 -20.72 -3.06 -1.47
CA ASP A 271 -20.89 -3.91 -2.66
C ASP A 271 -19.75 -4.94 -2.80
N ASP A 272 -18.50 -4.54 -2.54
CA ASP A 272 -17.36 -5.46 -2.52
C ASP A 272 -17.46 -6.48 -1.37
N PHE A 273 -17.96 -6.09 -0.20
CA PHE A 273 -18.20 -7.01 0.91
C PHE A 273 -19.32 -8.01 0.59
N GLU A 274 -20.42 -7.58 -0.02
CA GLU A 274 -21.51 -8.47 -0.45
C GLU A 274 -21.04 -9.52 -1.46
N LYS A 275 -20.12 -9.14 -2.36
CA LYS A 275 -19.56 -10.05 -3.37
C LYS A 275 -18.51 -11.01 -2.82
N THR A 276 -17.65 -10.54 -1.93
CA THR A 276 -16.45 -11.28 -1.50
C THR A 276 -16.57 -11.91 -0.11
N GLY A 277 -17.53 -11.45 0.71
CA GLY A 277 -17.66 -11.84 2.11
C GLY A 277 -16.54 -11.34 3.02
N VAL A 278 -15.61 -10.52 2.50
CA VAL A 278 -14.43 -10.04 3.24
C VAL A 278 -14.28 -8.54 3.02
N SER A 279 -14.15 -7.77 4.11
CA SER A 279 -14.07 -6.32 4.02
C SER A 279 -12.87 -5.83 3.20
N PRO A 280 -13.06 -4.83 2.31
CA PRO A 280 -12.00 -4.31 1.46
C PRO A 280 -10.86 -3.68 2.24
N ASN A 281 -9.63 -3.96 1.80
CA ASN A 281 -8.45 -3.22 2.20
C ASN A 281 -8.32 -1.94 1.34
N ILE A 282 -7.44 -1.02 1.74
CA ILE A 282 -7.22 0.26 1.05
C ILE A 282 -6.94 0.05 -0.44
N ARG A 283 -6.11 -0.95 -0.80
CA ARG A 283 -5.73 -1.23 -2.19
C ARG A 283 -6.92 -1.66 -3.05
N ARG A 284 -7.84 -2.44 -2.50
CA ARG A 284 -9.04 -2.91 -3.21
C ARG A 284 -10.01 -1.76 -3.47
N ILE A 285 -10.11 -0.81 -2.53
CA ILE A 285 -10.90 0.42 -2.68
C ILE A 285 -10.29 1.32 -3.75
N THR A 286 -8.98 1.59 -3.70
CA THR A 286 -8.32 2.46 -4.68
C THR A 286 -8.35 1.89 -6.09
N LEU A 287 -8.15 0.58 -6.25
CA LEU A 287 -8.27 -0.09 -7.55
C LEU A 287 -9.72 -0.13 -8.07
N GLY A 288 -10.69 -0.36 -7.20
CA GLY A 288 -12.09 -0.48 -7.60
C GLY A 288 -12.74 0.85 -8.01
N LEU A 289 -12.31 1.95 -7.40
CA LEU A 289 -12.85 3.29 -7.67
C LEU A 289 -11.94 4.16 -8.55
N GLY A 290 -10.70 3.72 -8.82
CA GLY A 290 -9.72 4.53 -9.53
C GLY A 290 -9.26 5.77 -8.76
N VAL A 291 -9.47 5.81 -7.44
CA VAL A 291 -9.05 6.92 -6.56
C VAL A 291 -7.63 6.71 -6.07
N SER A 292 -6.86 7.79 -5.95
CA SER A 292 -5.50 7.67 -5.42
C SER A 292 -5.54 7.42 -3.90
N THR A 293 -4.52 6.75 -3.38
CA THR A 293 -4.36 6.56 -1.93
C THR A 293 -4.37 7.91 -1.20
N LYS A 294 -3.75 8.94 -1.80
CA LYS A 294 -3.69 10.30 -1.23
C LYS A 294 -5.09 10.91 -1.06
N ASP A 295 -5.95 10.77 -2.06
CA ASP A 295 -7.32 11.29 -2.01
C ASP A 295 -8.15 10.56 -0.95
N LEU A 296 -7.92 9.25 -0.80
CA LEU A 296 -8.58 8.46 0.24
C LEU A 296 -8.20 8.92 1.66
N TYR A 297 -6.92 9.28 1.88
CA TYR A 297 -6.47 9.87 3.15
C TYR A 297 -6.95 11.31 3.34
N ALA A 298 -7.21 12.06 2.27
CA ALA A 298 -7.84 13.38 2.37
C ALA A 298 -9.31 13.28 2.80
N LEU A 299 -10.03 12.26 2.29
CA LEU A 299 -11.42 12.00 2.66
C LEU A 299 -11.56 11.39 4.07
N PHE A 300 -10.67 10.46 4.44
CA PHE A 300 -10.70 9.74 5.72
C PHE A 300 -9.32 9.80 6.42
N PRO A 301 -9.01 10.90 7.13
CA PRO A 301 -7.65 11.17 7.63
C PRO A 301 -7.19 10.23 8.75
N LYS A 302 -8.13 9.71 9.55
CA LYS A 302 -7.83 8.79 10.66
C LYS A 302 -8.08 7.35 10.22
N ALA A 303 -7.01 6.64 9.83
CA ALA A 303 -7.04 5.21 9.49
C ALA A 303 -8.17 4.83 8.49
N PRO A 304 -8.05 5.21 7.20
CA PRO A 304 -9.13 5.15 6.21
C PRO A 304 -9.79 3.78 6.13
N GLY A 305 -9.02 2.69 6.08
CA GLY A 305 -9.58 1.34 6.01
C GLY A 305 -10.50 0.98 7.20
N ARG A 306 -10.10 1.34 8.42
CA ARG A 306 -10.90 1.08 9.64
C ARG A 306 -12.12 1.99 9.69
N THR A 307 -11.95 3.27 9.36
CA THR A 307 -13.03 4.26 9.37
C THR A 307 -14.09 3.95 8.33
N ILE A 308 -13.68 3.61 7.11
CA ILE A 308 -14.58 3.17 6.03
C ILE A 308 -15.33 1.91 6.45
N ALA A 309 -14.65 0.90 7.01
CA ALA A 309 -15.30 -0.35 7.44
C ALA A 309 -16.36 -0.11 8.54
N LYS A 310 -16.04 0.76 9.51
CA LYS A 310 -16.99 1.15 10.56
C LYS A 310 -18.23 1.84 9.99
N ILE A 311 -18.04 2.86 9.15
CA ILE A 311 -19.16 3.63 8.57
C ILE A 311 -19.98 2.77 7.60
N ALA A 312 -19.33 1.89 6.85
CA ALA A 312 -19.99 0.94 5.94
C ALA A 312 -20.72 -0.20 6.68
N GLY A 313 -20.57 -0.32 8.00
CA GLY A 313 -21.21 -1.38 8.80
C GLY A 313 -20.71 -2.78 8.48
N ILE A 314 -19.47 -2.91 8.01
CA ILE A 314 -18.85 -4.18 7.63
C ILE A 314 -17.80 -4.60 8.69
N PRO A 315 -17.47 -5.91 8.81
CA PRO A 315 -16.52 -6.37 9.81
C PRO A 315 -15.12 -5.76 9.59
N LYS A 316 -14.26 -5.80 10.62
CA LYS A 316 -12.89 -5.27 10.53
C LYS A 316 -12.14 -5.93 9.37
N PRO A 317 -11.51 -5.15 8.46
CA PRO A 317 -10.72 -5.72 7.37
C PRO A 317 -9.51 -6.49 7.92
N ALA A 318 -9.22 -7.64 7.30
CA ALA A 318 -8.04 -8.44 7.62
C ALA A 318 -6.77 -7.62 7.30
N GLY A 319 -5.89 -7.46 8.30
CA GLY A 319 -4.60 -6.79 8.13
C GLY A 319 -4.53 -5.32 8.56
N CYS A 320 -5.58 -4.74 9.15
CA CYS A 320 -5.46 -3.45 9.84
C CYS A 320 -4.91 -3.66 11.27
N LEU A 321 -3.64 -3.29 11.47
CA LEU A 321 -3.00 -3.11 12.78
C LEU A 321 -3.66 -1.97 13.55
#